data_AF-B0N8V0-F1
#
_entry.id   AF-B0N8V0-F1
#
_cell.length_a   1.000
_cell.length_b   1.000
_cell.length_c   1.000
_cell.angle_alpha   90.00
_cell.angle_beta   90.00
_cell.angle_gamma   90.00
#
_symmetry.space_group_name_H-M   'P 1'
#
loop_
_entity.id
_entity.type
_entity.pdbx_description
1 polymer ?
#
loop_
_entity_poly.entity_id
_entity_poly.type
_entity_poly.pdbx_seq_one_letter_code
_entity_poly.pdbx_strand_id
1 'polypeptide(L)' 'MGINAVQLNGEGFIARIGQGQLLLEFDMDKIKAAGYSLETPVLITNHTDLKEIKNTNEAVVSNDVELIKVEF' A
#
# COMPACT_ATOMS: atom_id res chain seq x y z
N MET A 1 3.21 -0.81 2.52
CA MET A 1 4.51 -1.36 2.96
C MET A 1 5.51 -0.98 1.90
N GLY A 2 6.54 -0.22 2.28
CA GLY A 2 7.52 0.26 1.33
C GLY A 2 8.41 -0.84 0.74
N ILE A 3 9.21 -0.48 -0.26
CA ILE A 3 10.22 -1.38 -0.84
C ILE A 3 11.26 -1.74 0.26
N ASN A 4 11.53 -3.04 0.43
CA ASN A 4 12.46 -3.62 1.41
C ASN A 4 12.06 -3.55 2.91
N ALA A 5 10.83 -3.16 3.25
CA ALA A 5 10.37 -3.08 4.66
C ALA A 5 10.38 -4.42 5.44
N VAL A 6 10.49 -5.57 4.75
CA VAL A 6 10.66 -6.90 5.40
C VAL A 6 11.92 -6.96 6.26
N GLN A 7 12.97 -6.22 5.89
CA GLN A 7 14.24 -6.19 6.61
C GLN A 7 14.14 -5.55 8.00
N LEU A 8 13.03 -4.85 8.29
CA LEU A 8 12.71 -4.30 9.61
C LEU A 8 12.16 -5.36 10.58
N ASN A 9 11.95 -6.61 10.15
CA ASN A 9 11.40 -7.69 10.99
C ASN A 9 10.11 -7.32 11.76
N GLY A 10 9.31 -6.40 11.21
CA GLY A 10 8.09 -5.89 11.84
C GLY A 10 8.30 -4.73 12.83
N GLU A 11 9.54 -4.27 13.07
CA GLU A 11 9.80 -3.08 13.87
C GLU A 11 9.20 -1.83 13.21
N GLY A 12 8.46 -1.06 14.01
CA GLY A 12 7.75 0.13 13.51
C GLY A 12 6.47 -0.17 12.75
N PHE A 13 5.97 -1.41 12.77
CA PHE A 13 4.71 -1.82 12.15
C PHE A 13 3.77 -2.47 13.17
N ILE A 14 2.50 -2.07 13.17
CA ILE A 14 1.44 -2.69 13.99
C ILE A 14 0.33 -3.13 13.06
N ALA A 15 0.22 -4.44 12.82
CA ALA A 15 -0.86 -5.02 12.03
C ALA A 15 -2.18 -4.99 12.82
N ARG A 16 -3.25 -4.55 12.15
CA ARG A 16 -4.62 -4.54 12.66
C ARG A 16 -5.41 -5.51 11.81
N ILE A 17 -5.95 -6.57 12.42
CA ILE A 17 -6.77 -7.56 11.72
C ILE A 17 -8.23 -7.12 11.86
N GLY A 18 -8.79 -6.53 10.80
CA GLY A 18 -10.19 -6.13 10.76
C GLY A 18 -10.60 -5.63 9.38
N GLN A 19 -11.77 -6.05 8.89
CA GLN A 19 -12.29 -5.55 7.62
C GLN A 19 -12.66 -4.07 7.74
N GLY A 20 -12.09 -3.24 6.85
CA GLY A 20 -12.68 -1.97 6.44
C GLY A 20 -12.25 -0.69 7.14
N GLN A 21 -11.26 -0.66 8.05
CA GLN A 21 -10.95 0.61 8.75
C GLN A 21 -9.50 0.93 9.07
N LEU A 22 -8.64 -0.05 9.38
CA LEU A 22 -7.21 0.17 9.55
C LEU A 22 -6.53 -1.19 9.47
N LEU A 23 -5.55 -1.35 8.57
CA LEU A 23 -4.87 -2.63 8.36
C LEU A 23 -3.49 -2.66 9.02
N LEU A 24 -2.82 -1.51 9.06
CA LEU A 24 -1.45 -1.38 9.46
C LEU A 24 -1.16 0.05 9.91
N GLU A 25 -0.59 0.20 11.09
CA GLU A 25 0.02 1.46 11.53
C GLU A 25 1.53 1.35 11.38
N PHE A 26 2.18 2.44 10.98
CA PHE A 26 3.63 2.48 10.89
C PHE A 26 4.22 3.84 11.20
N ASP A 27 5.46 3.84 11.66
CA ASP A 27 6.23 5.05 11.99
C ASP A 27 7.10 5.48 10.80
N MET A 28 6.66 6.53 10.11
CA MET A 28 7.34 7.05 8.92
C MET A 28 8.79 7.50 9.19
N ASP A 29 9.04 8.10 10.36
CA ASP A 29 10.35 8.64 10.70
C ASP A 29 11.34 7.51 11.00
N LYS A 30 10.89 6.47 11.71
CA LYS A 30 11.72 5.26 11.93
C LYS A 30 12.07 4.55 10.63
N ILE A 31 11.12 4.40 9.71
CA ILE A 31 11.37 3.73 8.42
C ILE A 31 12.38 4.52 7.60
N LYS A 32 12.24 5.85 7.51
CA LYS A 32 13.21 6.72 6.83
C LYS A 32 14.59 6.68 7.49
N ALA A 33 14.66 6.76 8.82
CA ALA A 33 15.91 6.74 9.57
C ALA A 33 16.67 5.42 9.41
N ALA A 34 15.94 4.31 9.25
CA ALA A 34 16.52 3.01 8.97
C ALA A 34 16.92 2.82 7.48
N GLY A 35 16.74 3.84 6.63
CA GLY A 35 17.19 3.86 5.24
C GLY A 35 16.23 3.24 4.23
N TYR A 36 14.95 3.04 4.61
CA TYR A 36 13.95 2.40 3.76
C TYR A 36 13.04 3.40 3.06
N SER A 37 12.57 3.02 1.87
CA SER A 37 11.61 3.83 1.10
C SER A 37 10.21 3.76 1.71
N LEU A 38 9.49 4.89 1.66
CA LEU A 38 8.07 4.94 1.98
C LEU A 38 7.17 4.70 0.76
N GLU A 39 7.74 4.61 -0.45
CA GLU A 39 7.00 4.27 -1.67
C GLU A 39 6.34 2.91 -1.49
N THR A 40 5.01 2.91 -1.39
CA THR A 40 4.21 1.70 -1.20
C THR A 40 3.51 1.37 -2.51
N PRO A 41 3.99 0.37 -3.28
CA PRO A 41 3.31 -0.03 -4.51
C PRO A 41 1.96 -0.69 -4.22
N VAL A 42 0.98 -0.45 -5.08
CA VAL A 42 -0.31 -1.16 -5.12
C VAL A 42 -0.31 -2.07 -6.34
N LEU A 43 -0.58 -3.36 -6.15
CA LEU A 43 -0.50 -4.38 -7.19
C LEU A 43 -1.80 -5.20 -7.25
N ILE A 44 -2.23 -5.54 -8.46
CA ILE A 44 -3.27 -6.54 -8.72
C ILE A 44 -2.58 -7.84 -9.14
N THR A 45 -2.69 -8.88 -8.31
CA THR A 45 -1.99 -10.15 -8.54
C THR A 45 -2.74 -11.10 -9.46
N ASN A 46 -4.07 -11.02 -9.51
CA ASN A 46 -4.96 -11.86 -10.33
C ASN A 46 -5.45 -11.15 -11.61
N HIS A 47 -4.55 -10.42 -12.28
CA HIS A 47 -4.88 -9.61 -13.46
C HIS A 47 -5.43 -10.41 -14.66
N THR A 48 -5.17 -11.71 -14.74
CA THR A 48 -5.69 -12.59 -15.80
C THR A 48 -7.20 -12.75 -15.77
N ASP A 49 -7.82 -12.47 -14.62
CA ASP A 49 -9.26 -12.59 -14.40
C ASP A 49 -9.99 -11.27 -14.72
N LEU A 50 -9.26 -10.25 -15.20
CA LEU A 50 -9.78 -8.92 -15.47
C LEU A 50 -9.78 -8.64 -16.97
N LYS A 51 -10.89 -8.08 -17.46
CA LYS A 51 -11.02 -7.59 -18.84
C LYS A 51 -10.31 -6.27 -19.06
N GLU A 52 -10.29 -5.40 -18.04
CA GLU A 52 -9.69 -4.08 -18.14
C GLU A 52 -9.14 -3.60 -16.79
N ILE A 53 -8.04 -2.85 -16.84
CA ILE A 53 -7.43 -2.16 -15.71
C ILE A 53 -7.15 -0.72 -16.14
N LYS A 54 -7.70 0.26 -15.40
CA LYS A 54 -7.48 1.69 -15.63
C LYS A 54 -6.96 2.37 -14.37
N ASN A 55 -5.78 2.99 -14.48
CA ASN A 55 -5.23 3.82 -13.40
C ASN A 55 -5.85 5.22 -13.43
N THR A 56 -6.01 5.83 -12.24
CA THR A 56 -6.32 7.26 -12.14
C THR A 56 -5.05 8.10 -12.25
N ASN A 57 -5.16 9.34 -12.72
CA ASN A 57 -4.03 10.28 -12.86
C ASN A 57 -3.89 11.24 -11.65
N GLU A 58 -4.42 10.87 -10.48
CA GLU A 58 -4.38 11.69 -9.28
C GLU A 58 -2.96 11.74 -8.69
N ALA A 59 -2.40 12.95 -8.59
CA ALA A 59 -1.06 13.16 -8.03
C ALA A 59 -1.04 13.13 -6.50
N VAL A 60 -2.17 13.46 -5.86
CA VAL A 60 -2.36 13.45 -4.42
C VAL A 60 -3.69 12.80 -4.13
N VAL A 61 -3.68 11.79 -3.26
CA VAL A 61 -4.85 10.98 -2.94
C VAL A 61 -5.00 10.91 -1.43
N SER A 62 -6.24 10.80 -0.96
CA SER A 62 -6.59 10.57 0.44
C SER A 62 -7.35 9.25 0.57
N ASN A 63 -7.70 8.88 1.80
CA ASN A 63 -8.65 7.80 2.02
C ASN A 63 -9.92 8.01 1.19
N ASP A 64 -10.53 6.91 0.76
CA ASP A 64 -11.74 6.83 -0.05
C ASP A 64 -11.63 7.38 -1.50
N VAL A 65 -10.43 7.77 -1.93
CA VAL A 65 -10.15 8.08 -3.34
C VAL A 65 -9.85 6.81 -4.11
N GLU A 66 -10.51 6.66 -5.26
CA GLU A 66 -10.31 5.54 -6.17
C GLU A 66 -8.95 5.66 -6.88
N LEU A 67 -8.15 4.60 -6.85
CA LEU A 67 -6.79 4.56 -7.45
C LEU A 67 -6.74 3.75 -8.75
N ILE A 68 -7.46 2.63 -8.79
CA ILE A 68 -7.47 1.69 -9.91
C ILE A 68 -8.91 1.23 -10.13
N LYS A 69 -9.38 1.37 -11.37
CA LYS A 69 -10.63 0.81 -11.86
C LYS A 69 -10.37 -0.54 -12.51
N VAL A 70 -11.18 -1.54 -12.18
CA VAL A 70 -11.08 -2.89 -12.74
C VAL A 70 -12.42 -3.35 -13.31
N GLU A 71 -12.38 -4.04 -14.44
CA GLU A 71 -13.53 -4.70 -15.07
C GLU A 71 -13.26 -6.21 -15.12
N PHE A 72 -14.28 -7.02 -14.77
CA PHE A 72 -14.21 -8.49 -14.73
C PHE A 72 -14.87 -9.12 -15.96
#